data_AF-A0A1E3BB50-F1
#
_entry.id   AF-A0A1E3BB50-F1
#
_cell.length_a   1.000
_cell.length_b   1.000
_cell.length_c   1.000
_cell.angle_alpha   90.00
_cell.angle_beta   90.00
_cell.angle_gamma   90.00
#
_symmetry.space_group_name_H-M   'P 1'
#
loop_
_entity.id
_entity.type
_entity.pdbx_description
1 polymer ?
#
loop_
_entity_poly.entity_id
_entity_poly.type
_entity_poly.pdbx_seq_one_letter_code
_entity_poly.pdbx_strand_id
1 'polypeptide(L)'
;MSFHGTTHRHDGDGYTGRKNSTEESSVLLGSPHSPDEVDYKRQQWPLLLIVIVVVETLILIILGSGIVYLLSKSSSQFPSNAVFSPAQNVIRYKNIAFSPSFKPHLTRYQGPPSPETDDAWRELYNYPISRIDRKDASKIANRTVPIPGDPDHYAVSIDVFHQLHCLQMLRKRAWYAEGYEFDREMMNIDHIDHCIDSIRQSLMCSADVTPLTWAWDEEDQRLEPVAAITHTCRDFDAVREWARENIVREFDTSVHVEPGV
;
A
#
# COMPACT_ATOMS: atom_id res chain seq x y z
N MET A 1 23.95 53.65 -8.97
CA MET A 1 25.00 53.66 -10.00
C MET A 1 24.36 53.24 -11.31
N SER A 2 24.07 54.21 -12.18
CA SER A 2 23.55 54.00 -13.53
C SER A 2 24.69 53.68 -14.48
N PHE A 3 24.45 52.81 -15.47
CA PHE A 3 25.27 52.76 -16.68
C PHE A 3 24.36 52.78 -17.91
N HIS A 4 24.51 53.86 -18.69
CA HIS A 4 24.07 54.00 -20.07
C HIS A 4 24.93 53.11 -20.98
N GLY A 5 24.33 52.56 -22.03
CA GLY A 5 25.03 51.92 -23.14
C GLY A 5 24.38 52.33 -24.47
N THR A 6 25.15 53.01 -25.30
CA THR A 6 24.80 53.73 -26.53
C THR A 6 24.61 52.86 -27.77
N THR A 7 23.75 53.39 -28.63
CA THR A 7 23.51 53.22 -30.08
C THR A 7 24.62 52.66 -30.98
N HIS A 8 24.21 51.92 -32.03
CA HIS A 8 24.80 52.03 -33.37
C HIS A 8 23.75 51.79 -34.48
N ARG A 9 23.69 52.74 -35.42
CA ARG A 9 23.01 52.70 -36.74
C ARG A 9 23.92 52.02 -37.77
N HIS A 10 23.32 51.39 -38.77
CA HIS A 10 23.90 51.30 -40.11
C HIS A 10 22.78 51.46 -41.16
N ASP A 11 22.96 52.47 -42.01
CA ASP A 11 22.23 52.77 -43.24
C ASP A 11 22.73 51.90 -44.40
N GLY A 12 21.88 51.72 -45.42
CA GLY A 12 22.24 51.11 -46.70
C GLY A 12 21.21 51.37 -47.79
N ASP A 13 21.51 52.37 -48.62
CA ASP A 13 20.98 52.81 -49.93
C ASP A 13 20.37 51.70 -50.82
N GLY A 14 19.43 51.91 -51.75
CA GLY A 14 19.23 53.01 -52.71
C GLY A 14 19.10 52.41 -54.14
N TYR A 15 18.65 53.21 -55.13
CA TYR A 15 18.37 52.92 -56.57
C TYR A 15 16.94 52.43 -56.90
N THR A 16 15.99 53.24 -57.40
CA THR A 16 15.82 54.07 -58.63
C THR A 16 15.63 53.30 -59.93
N GLY A 17 14.50 53.53 -60.61
CA GLY A 17 14.28 53.16 -62.02
C GLY A 17 12.86 53.49 -62.50
N ARG A 18 12.74 54.25 -63.58
CA ARG A 18 11.57 55.05 -64.01
C ARG A 18 11.13 54.64 -65.42
N LYS A 19 9.82 54.75 -65.71
CA LYS A 19 9.14 55.29 -66.93
C LYS A 19 8.06 54.38 -67.55
N ASN A 20 6.84 54.92 -67.64
CA ASN A 20 5.93 55.13 -68.80
C ASN A 20 6.26 54.36 -70.11
N SER A 21 5.33 53.89 -70.95
CA SER A 21 3.95 54.30 -71.31
C SER A 21 3.33 53.28 -72.29
N THR A 22 1.97 53.24 -72.32
CA THR A 22 1.06 53.02 -73.48
C THR A 22 1.27 51.84 -74.45
N GLU A 23 0.29 50.93 -74.55
CA GLU A 23 -0.66 50.81 -75.69
C GLU A 23 -1.65 49.64 -75.53
N GLU A 24 -2.89 49.89 -75.98
CA GLU A 24 -3.96 49.03 -76.53
C GLU A 24 -3.82 47.48 -76.48
N SER A 25 -4.84 46.64 -76.28
CA SER A 25 -6.27 46.68 -76.65
C SER A 25 -6.97 45.36 -76.22
N SER A 26 -8.30 45.34 -76.39
CA SER A 26 -9.23 44.19 -76.49
C SER A 26 -9.98 43.70 -75.22
N VAL A 27 -11.19 44.26 -75.08
CA VAL A 27 -12.50 43.62 -74.82
C VAL A 27 -12.47 42.15 -74.38
N LEU A 28 -13.14 41.82 -73.27
CA LEU A 28 -14.20 40.78 -73.19
C LEU A 28 -14.90 40.82 -71.82
N LEU A 29 -16.24 40.65 -71.84
CA LEU A 29 -17.16 40.66 -70.71
C LEU A 29 -16.97 39.49 -69.73
N GLY A 30 -17.28 39.69 -68.44
CA GLY A 30 -17.50 38.59 -67.49
C GLY A 30 -17.92 39.01 -66.07
N SER A 31 -19.23 39.08 -65.85
CA SER A 31 -20.08 38.88 -64.64
C SER A 31 -19.68 39.30 -63.21
N PRO A 32 -20.68 39.64 -62.35
CA PRO A 32 -20.49 40.00 -60.95
C PRO A 32 -20.27 38.77 -60.06
N HIS A 33 -19.31 38.85 -59.12
CA HIS A 33 -19.16 37.86 -58.05
C HIS A 33 -20.41 37.86 -57.14
N SER A 34 -21.05 36.70 -56.99
CA SER A 34 -22.20 36.49 -56.10
C SER A 34 -21.78 36.50 -54.62
N PRO A 35 -22.51 37.19 -53.72
CA PRO A 35 -22.23 37.22 -52.27
C PRO A 35 -22.31 35.86 -51.56
N ASP A 36 -22.99 34.88 -52.16
CA ASP A 36 -23.41 33.65 -51.49
C ASP A 36 -22.28 32.63 -51.23
N GLU A 37 -21.17 32.70 -51.98
CA GLU A 37 -20.04 31.77 -51.81
C GLU A 37 -19.14 32.13 -50.61
N VAL A 38 -19.10 33.41 -50.23
CA VAL A 38 -18.35 33.90 -49.06
C VAL A 38 -19.08 33.54 -47.76
N ASP A 39 -20.42 33.51 -47.78
CA ASP A 39 -21.25 33.28 -46.60
C ASP A 39 -21.25 31.80 -46.17
N TYR A 40 -21.29 30.88 -47.14
CA TYR A 40 -21.17 29.43 -46.89
C TYR A 40 -19.86 29.04 -46.21
N LYS A 41 -18.73 29.60 -46.67
CA LYS A 41 -17.43 29.37 -46.03
C LYS A 41 -17.41 29.91 -44.61
N ARG A 42 -17.99 31.09 -44.35
CA ARG A 42 -18.00 31.74 -43.02
C ARG A 42 -18.80 30.97 -41.97
N GLN A 43 -19.83 30.23 -42.38
CA GLN A 43 -20.73 29.48 -41.50
C GLN A 43 -20.18 28.10 -41.07
N GLN A 44 -19.18 27.53 -41.76
CA GLN A 44 -18.59 26.22 -41.45
C GLN A 44 -17.39 26.25 -40.48
N TRP A 45 -16.63 27.34 -40.44
CA TRP A 45 -15.53 27.52 -39.47
C TRP A 45 -15.94 27.39 -37.99
N PRO A 46 -17.08 27.93 -37.51
CA PRO A 46 -17.47 27.77 -36.11
C PRO A 46 -17.79 26.31 -35.76
N LEU A 47 -18.39 25.54 -36.68
CA LEU A 47 -18.66 24.11 -36.47
C LEU A 47 -17.36 23.30 -36.39
N LEU A 48 -16.40 23.58 -37.28
CA LEU A 48 -15.10 22.92 -37.25
C LEU A 48 -14.34 23.23 -35.95
N LEU A 49 -14.36 24.48 -35.49
CA LEU A 49 -13.76 24.88 -34.21
C LEU A 49 -14.44 24.21 -33.01
N ILE A 50 -15.77 24.11 -33.01
CA ILE A 50 -16.52 23.37 -31.98
C ILE A 50 -16.10 21.90 -31.96
N VAL A 51 -16.00 21.25 -33.12
CA VAL A 51 -15.56 19.85 -33.23
C VAL A 51 -14.13 19.68 -32.70
N ILE A 52 -13.20 20.58 -33.04
CA ILE A 52 -11.82 20.54 -32.55
C ILE A 52 -11.78 20.66 -31.02
N VAL A 53 -12.49 21.63 -30.44
CA VAL A 53 -12.56 21.81 -28.98
C VAL A 53 -13.18 20.60 -28.29
N VAL A 54 -14.24 20.01 -28.86
CA VAL A 54 -14.85 18.79 -28.32
C VAL A 54 -13.88 17.61 -28.37
N VAL A 55 -13.15 17.43 -29.47
CA VAL A 55 -12.16 16.35 -29.59
C VAL A 55 -11.00 16.54 -28.60
N GLU A 56 -10.46 17.75 -28.48
CA GLU A 56 -9.39 18.06 -27.52
C GLU A 56 -9.84 17.84 -26.07
N THR A 57 -11.06 18.28 -25.72
CA THR A 57 -11.61 18.07 -24.37
C THR A 57 -11.82 16.58 -24.07
N LEU A 58 -12.31 15.80 -25.02
CA LEU A 58 -12.44 14.34 -24.87
C LEU A 58 -11.09 13.65 -24.70
N ILE A 59 -10.07 14.06 -25.47
CA ILE A 59 -8.70 13.55 -25.33
C ILE A 59 -8.16 13.86 -23.93
N LEU A 60 -8.33 15.10 -23.44
CA LEU A 60 -7.89 15.49 -22.10
C LEU A 60 -8.61 14.71 -20.99
N ILE A 61 -9.89 14.39 -21.15
CA ILE A 61 -10.65 13.57 -20.21
C ILE A 61 -10.12 12.13 -20.20
N ILE A 62 -9.85 11.54 -21.38
CA ILE A 62 -9.31 10.18 -21.48
C ILE A 62 -7.91 10.10 -20.89
N LEU A 63 -7.05 11.07 -21.19
CA LEU A 63 -5.69 11.14 -20.62
C LEU A 63 -5.74 11.40 -19.11
N GLY A 64 -6.58 12.32 -18.65
CA GLY A 64 -6.75 12.63 -17.24
C GLY A 64 -7.29 11.44 -16.44
N SER A 65 -8.31 10.74 -16.96
CA SER A 65 -8.83 9.52 -16.35
C SER A 65 -7.82 8.37 -16.35
N GLY A 66 -7.03 8.22 -17.42
CA GLY A 66 -5.91 7.29 -17.48
C GLY A 66 -4.83 7.58 -16.44
N ILE A 67 -4.46 8.85 -16.27
CA ILE A 67 -3.50 9.28 -15.25
C ILE A 67 -4.05 9.04 -13.84
N VAL A 68 -5.31 9.41 -13.56
CA VAL A 68 -5.95 9.13 -12.27
C VAL A 68 -6.05 7.62 -12.00
N TYR A 69 -6.35 6.82 -13.02
CA TYR A 69 -6.37 5.36 -12.91
C TYR A 69 -4.98 4.78 -12.60
N LEU A 70 -3.94 5.26 -13.28
CA LEU A 70 -2.56 4.83 -13.04
C LEU A 70 -2.05 5.28 -11.66
N LEU A 71 -2.33 6.52 -11.25
CA LEU A 71 -1.96 7.05 -9.94
C LEU A 71 -2.72 6.37 -8.80
N SER A 72 -4.02 6.08 -8.98
CA SER A 72 -4.80 5.34 -7.98
C SER A 72 -4.33 3.89 -7.83
N LYS A 73 -3.89 3.25 -8.93
CA LYS A 73 -3.28 1.91 -8.87
C LYS A 73 -1.90 1.94 -8.20
N SER A 74 -1.13 3.01 -8.40
CA SER A 74 0.20 3.19 -7.81
C SER A 74 0.19 3.31 -6.28
N SER A 75 -0.95 3.60 -5.64
CA SER A 75 -1.03 3.72 -4.18
C SER A 75 -1.02 2.38 -3.44
N SER A 76 -0.92 1.26 -4.16
CA SER A 76 -0.89 -0.11 -3.61
C SER A 76 0.47 -0.80 -3.81
N GLN A 77 1.56 -0.04 -3.78
CA GLN A 77 2.87 -0.57 -4.11
C GLN A 77 3.45 -1.38 -2.93
N PHE A 78 3.17 -2.69 -2.93
CA PHE A 78 4.05 -3.64 -2.27
C PHE A 78 5.49 -3.41 -2.77
N PRO A 79 6.50 -3.48 -1.88
CA PRO A 79 7.88 -3.29 -2.29
C PRO A 79 8.22 -4.26 -3.43
N SER A 80 8.96 -3.78 -4.44
CA SER A 80 9.32 -4.57 -5.64
C SER A 80 10.06 -5.88 -5.31
N ASN A 81 10.66 -5.95 -4.12
CA ASN A 81 11.45 -7.08 -3.62
C ASN A 81 10.73 -7.84 -2.50
N ALA A 82 9.39 -7.80 -2.45
CA ALA A 82 8.62 -8.51 -1.43
C ALA A 82 8.86 -10.03 -1.51
N VAL A 83 9.12 -10.64 -0.36
CA VAL A 83 9.14 -12.10 -0.22
C VAL A 83 7.71 -12.62 -0.43
N PHE A 84 7.55 -13.67 -1.23
CA PHE A 84 6.25 -14.29 -1.46
C PHE A 84 5.66 -14.85 -0.15
N SER A 85 4.39 -14.55 0.09
CA SER A 85 3.60 -15.15 1.16
C SER A 85 2.32 -15.76 0.57
N PRO A 86 1.90 -16.95 1.01
CA PRO A 86 0.68 -17.59 0.53
C PRO A 86 -0.60 -16.83 0.96
N ALA A 87 -0.53 -16.00 2.01
CA ALA A 87 -1.63 -15.15 2.46
C ALA A 87 -1.59 -13.74 1.84
N GLN A 88 -0.75 -13.50 0.82
CA GLN A 88 -0.52 -12.15 0.28
C GLN A 88 -1.79 -11.51 -0.30
N ASN A 89 -2.69 -12.32 -0.85
CA ASN A 89 -3.93 -11.87 -1.50
C ASN A 89 -4.99 -11.34 -0.52
N VAL A 90 -4.92 -11.69 0.76
CA VAL A 90 -5.86 -11.19 1.79
C VAL A 90 -5.36 -9.95 2.51
N ILE A 91 -4.12 -9.52 2.24
CA ILE A 91 -3.54 -8.33 2.86
C ILE A 91 -4.31 -7.08 2.41
N ARG A 92 -4.93 -6.45 3.40
CA ARG A 92 -5.59 -5.14 3.31
C ARG A 92 -5.23 -4.33 4.54
N TYR A 93 -5.32 -3.01 4.46
CA TYR A 93 -4.97 -2.11 5.56
C TYR A 93 -6.22 -1.49 6.17
N LYS A 94 -6.21 -1.28 7.48
CA LYS A 94 -7.26 -0.56 8.23
C LYS A 94 -6.62 0.34 9.28
N ASN A 95 -7.25 1.49 9.52
CA ASN A 95 -6.85 2.38 10.60
C ASN A 95 -7.45 1.89 11.91
N ILE A 96 -6.61 1.75 12.94
CA ILE A 96 -7.01 1.27 14.27
C ILE A 96 -6.52 2.27 15.30
N ALA A 97 -7.43 2.81 16.10
CA ALA A 97 -7.07 3.54 17.31
C ALA A 97 -6.77 2.53 18.43
N PHE A 98 -5.56 2.61 19.01
CA PHE A 98 -5.21 1.73 20.11
C PHE A 98 -5.96 2.12 21.39
N SER A 99 -6.33 1.10 22.17
CA SER A 99 -6.90 1.34 23.51
C SER A 99 -5.80 1.85 24.44
N PRO A 100 -6.08 2.85 25.31
CA PRO A 100 -5.15 3.24 26.37
C PRO A 100 -4.68 2.06 27.21
N SER A 101 -5.54 1.03 27.38
CA SER A 101 -5.22 -0.21 28.09
C SER A 101 -4.79 -0.02 29.55
N PHE A 102 -5.22 1.09 30.17
CA PHE A 102 -5.11 1.34 31.61
C PHE A 102 -6.50 1.37 32.24
N LYS A 103 -6.60 1.13 33.56
CA LYS A 103 -7.87 1.21 34.28
C LYS A 103 -8.49 2.61 34.09
N PRO A 104 -9.82 2.72 33.86
CA PRO A 104 -10.84 1.66 33.84
C PRO A 104 -11.02 0.96 32.46
N HIS A 105 -10.24 1.32 31.44
CA HIS A 105 -10.39 0.88 30.05
C HIS A 105 -9.52 -0.34 29.69
N LEU A 106 -9.58 -1.39 30.52
CA LEU A 106 -8.87 -2.64 30.25
C LEU A 106 -9.51 -3.41 29.09
N THR A 107 -8.68 -4.07 28.28
CA THR A 107 -9.12 -4.98 27.22
C THR A 107 -9.32 -6.40 27.75
N ARG A 108 -10.07 -7.25 27.03
CA ARG A 108 -10.26 -8.68 27.37
C ARG A 108 -8.96 -9.51 27.37
N TYR A 109 -7.86 -8.95 26.86
CA TYR A 109 -6.55 -9.60 26.80
C TYR A 109 -5.68 -9.32 28.04
N GLN A 110 -6.15 -8.46 28.94
CA GLN A 110 -5.43 -8.05 30.15
C GLN A 110 -5.94 -8.79 31.40
N GLY A 111 -5.12 -8.77 32.45
CA GLY A 111 -5.42 -9.43 33.73
C GLY A 111 -4.72 -10.77 33.89
N PRO A 112 -4.90 -11.41 35.06
CA PRO A 112 -4.26 -12.67 35.39
C PRO A 112 -4.67 -13.81 34.44
N PRO A 113 -3.87 -14.88 34.33
CA PRO A 113 -4.27 -16.09 33.63
C PRO A 113 -5.57 -16.63 34.21
N SER A 114 -6.58 -16.77 33.35
CA SER A 114 -7.89 -17.32 33.66
C SER A 114 -8.42 -18.02 32.41
N PRO A 115 -9.43 -18.90 32.50
CA PRO A 115 -10.07 -19.49 31.32
C PRO A 115 -10.49 -18.42 30.30
N GLU A 116 -11.11 -17.32 30.75
CA GLU A 116 -11.61 -16.26 29.88
C GLU A 116 -10.49 -15.51 29.16
N THR A 117 -9.41 -15.15 29.88
CA THR A 117 -8.28 -14.44 29.26
C THR A 117 -7.47 -15.38 28.37
N ASP A 118 -7.24 -16.62 28.78
CA ASP A 118 -6.51 -17.60 27.97
C ASP A 118 -7.27 -17.98 26.70
N ASP A 119 -8.60 -18.07 26.75
CA ASP A 119 -9.44 -18.30 25.57
C ASP A 119 -9.38 -17.09 24.63
N ALA A 120 -9.45 -15.87 25.17
CA ALA A 120 -9.27 -14.64 24.37
C ALA A 120 -7.93 -14.63 23.62
N TRP A 121 -6.84 -15.02 24.28
CA TRP A 121 -5.54 -15.12 23.63
C TRP A 121 -5.47 -16.27 22.62
N ARG A 122 -6.02 -17.45 22.95
CA ARG A 122 -6.01 -18.62 22.06
C ARG A 122 -6.74 -18.35 20.74
N GLU A 123 -7.83 -17.59 20.79
CA GLU A 123 -8.59 -17.14 19.59
C GLU A 123 -7.73 -16.33 18.60
N LEU A 124 -6.65 -15.70 19.05
CA LEU A 124 -5.76 -14.91 18.20
C LEU A 124 -4.83 -15.78 17.36
N TYR A 125 -4.31 -16.89 17.89
CA TYR A 125 -3.17 -17.58 17.28
C TYR A 125 -3.33 -19.09 17.05
N ASN A 126 -4.48 -19.69 17.37
CA ASN A 126 -4.68 -21.15 17.27
C ASN A 126 -4.85 -21.68 15.83
N TYR A 127 -3.93 -21.28 14.96
CA TYR A 127 -3.77 -21.68 13.55
C TYR A 127 -2.28 -22.01 13.29
N PRO A 128 -1.70 -22.97 14.04
CA PRO A 128 -0.25 -23.15 14.10
C PRO A 128 0.35 -23.59 12.75
N ILE A 129 -0.42 -24.34 11.96
CA ILE A 129 0.01 -24.87 10.66
C ILE A 129 -1.11 -24.61 9.65
N SER A 130 -0.74 -24.02 8.52
CA SER A 130 -1.57 -23.79 7.36
C SER A 130 -1.12 -24.67 6.20
N ARG A 131 -2.09 -25.14 5.42
CA ARG A 131 -1.94 -25.91 4.20
C ARG A 131 -1.80 -24.96 3.02
N ILE A 132 -0.81 -25.20 2.15
CA ILE A 132 -0.68 -24.51 0.87
C ILE A 132 -0.47 -25.51 -0.26
N ASP A 133 -0.86 -25.14 -1.48
CA ASP A 133 -0.61 -25.95 -2.67
C ASP A 133 0.89 -25.98 -3.00
N ARG A 134 1.35 -27.09 -3.61
CA ARG A 134 2.70 -27.22 -4.18
C ARG A 134 3.14 -26.01 -5.02
N LYS A 135 2.22 -25.43 -5.80
CA LYS A 135 2.50 -24.26 -6.68
C LYS A 135 2.91 -23.01 -5.89
N ASP A 136 2.40 -22.86 -4.67
CA ASP A 136 2.69 -21.72 -3.81
C ASP A 136 3.90 -22.04 -2.92
N ALA A 137 4.03 -23.30 -2.50
CA ALA A 137 5.26 -23.79 -1.86
C ALA A 137 6.50 -23.54 -2.75
N SER A 138 6.43 -23.78 -4.07
CA SER A 138 7.57 -23.53 -4.96
C SER A 138 7.97 -22.05 -5.11
N LYS A 139 7.19 -21.10 -4.58
CA LYS A 139 7.44 -19.65 -4.67
C LYS A 139 8.02 -19.07 -3.38
N ILE A 140 7.94 -19.79 -2.26
CA ILE A 140 8.46 -19.29 -0.97
C ILE A 140 9.99 -19.26 -1.02
N ALA A 141 10.61 -18.32 -0.31
CA ALA A 141 12.07 -18.16 -0.35
C ALA A 141 12.83 -19.32 0.32
N ASN A 142 12.24 -19.93 1.36
CA ASN A 142 12.83 -21.02 2.13
C ASN A 142 11.95 -22.26 2.01
N ARG A 143 12.48 -23.36 1.49
CA ARG A 143 11.76 -24.62 1.26
C ARG A 143 11.02 -25.10 2.51
N THR A 144 9.89 -25.75 2.29
CA THR A 144 9.11 -26.39 3.34
C THR A 144 8.79 -27.85 3.00
N VAL A 145 8.14 -28.55 3.91
CA VAL A 145 7.83 -29.99 3.80
C VAL A 145 6.39 -30.21 3.32
N PRO A 146 6.15 -31.31 2.56
CA PRO A 146 4.79 -31.76 2.30
C PRO A 146 4.12 -32.20 3.62
N ILE A 147 2.79 -32.19 3.65
CA ILE A 147 2.04 -32.73 4.78
C ILE A 147 2.15 -34.26 4.76
N PRO A 148 2.47 -34.92 5.90
CA PRO A 148 2.49 -36.39 5.96
C PRO A 148 1.17 -36.99 5.47
N GLY A 149 1.23 -37.89 4.48
CA GLY A 149 0.05 -38.51 3.87
C GLY A 149 -0.63 -37.67 2.77
N ASP A 150 -0.18 -36.44 2.52
CA ASP A 150 -0.73 -35.54 1.49
C ASP A 150 0.42 -34.82 0.72
N PRO A 151 1.02 -35.49 -0.29
CA PRO A 151 2.24 -35.01 -0.92
C PRO A 151 2.05 -33.75 -1.79
N ASP A 152 0.81 -33.40 -2.14
CA ASP A 152 0.50 -32.24 -3.00
C ASP A 152 0.27 -30.94 -2.23
N HIS A 153 0.15 -31.05 -0.91
CA HIS A 153 0.02 -29.92 -0.02
C HIS A 153 1.19 -29.83 0.96
N TYR A 154 1.52 -28.60 1.32
CA TYR A 154 2.70 -28.25 2.09
C TYR A 154 2.31 -27.52 3.36
N ALA A 155 3.06 -27.77 4.42
CA ALA A 155 2.86 -27.15 5.72
C ALA A 155 3.64 -25.83 5.80
N VAL A 156 2.99 -24.78 6.28
CA VAL A 156 3.63 -23.51 6.62
C VAL A 156 3.00 -22.92 7.88
N SER A 157 3.76 -22.12 8.62
CA SER A 157 3.24 -21.30 9.72
C SER A 157 3.28 -19.83 9.30
N ILE A 158 2.18 -19.11 9.50
CA ILE A 158 2.19 -17.66 9.31
C ILE A 158 2.76 -17.01 10.56
N ASP A 159 3.81 -16.24 10.38
CA ASP A 159 4.68 -15.75 11.46
C ASP A 159 3.92 -14.97 12.56
N VAL A 160 2.87 -14.21 12.21
CA VAL A 160 2.06 -13.47 13.21
C VAL A 160 1.43 -14.37 14.28
N PHE A 161 1.05 -15.61 13.94
CA PHE A 161 0.49 -16.54 14.93
C PHE A 161 1.58 -17.10 15.85
N HIS A 162 2.79 -17.34 15.33
CA HIS A 162 3.95 -17.71 16.15
C HIS A 162 4.32 -16.57 17.11
N GLN A 163 4.32 -15.33 16.64
CA GLN A 163 4.58 -14.14 17.47
C GLN A 163 3.53 -13.97 18.59
N LEU A 164 2.25 -14.16 18.28
CA LEU A 164 1.17 -14.08 19.27
C LEU A 164 1.22 -15.23 20.28
N HIS A 165 1.61 -16.44 19.84
CA HIS A 165 1.90 -17.56 20.72
C HIS A 165 3.05 -17.22 21.69
N CYS A 166 4.17 -16.74 21.18
CA CYS A 166 5.31 -16.27 21.96
C CYS A 166 4.90 -15.20 22.98
N LEU A 167 4.10 -14.23 22.56
CA LEU A 167 3.63 -13.14 23.43
C LEU A 167 2.72 -13.66 24.55
N GLN A 168 1.86 -14.64 24.26
CA GLN A 168 1.03 -15.30 25.27
C GLN A 168 1.88 -16.08 26.29
N MET A 169 2.98 -16.71 25.87
CA MET A 169 3.91 -17.38 26.78
C MET A 169 4.62 -16.38 27.70
N LEU A 170 5.07 -15.25 27.15
CA LEU A 170 5.63 -14.15 27.96
C LEU A 170 4.62 -13.60 28.95
N ARG A 171 3.36 -13.39 28.53
CA ARG A 171 2.27 -12.97 29.43
C ARG A 171 2.12 -13.93 30.60
N LYS A 172 2.01 -15.24 30.34
CA LYS A 172 1.87 -16.25 31.39
C LYS A 172 3.09 -16.28 32.32
N ARG A 173 4.29 -16.21 31.74
CA ARG A 173 5.55 -16.18 32.51
C ARG A 173 5.66 -14.94 33.40
N ALA A 174 5.20 -13.78 32.94
CA ALA A 174 5.23 -12.54 33.72
C ALA A 174 4.34 -12.62 34.97
N TRP A 175 3.17 -13.27 34.86
CA TRP A 175 2.26 -13.47 35.99
C TRP A 175 2.77 -14.44 37.06
N TYR A 176 3.87 -15.16 36.81
CA TYR A 176 4.51 -15.99 37.83
C TYR A 176 4.97 -15.19 39.05
N ALA A 177 5.40 -13.95 38.86
CA ALA A 177 5.79 -13.06 39.96
C ALA A 177 4.64 -12.79 40.95
N GLU A 178 3.40 -12.94 40.48
CA GLU A 178 2.17 -12.77 41.27
C GLU A 178 1.59 -14.11 41.75
N GLY A 179 2.35 -15.20 41.64
CA GLY A 179 1.98 -16.53 42.15
C GLY A 179 1.17 -17.41 41.19
N TYR A 180 1.07 -17.06 39.91
CA TYR A 180 0.40 -17.90 38.91
C TYR A 180 1.35 -18.94 38.31
N GLU A 181 0.93 -20.19 38.22
CA GLU A 181 1.72 -21.25 37.59
C GLU A 181 1.74 -21.14 36.06
N PHE A 182 2.76 -21.74 35.47
CA PHE A 182 2.96 -21.84 34.04
C PHE A 182 3.64 -23.18 33.70
N ASP A 183 3.53 -23.62 32.45
CA ASP A 183 4.23 -24.79 31.95
C ASP A 183 5.76 -24.58 31.95
N ARG A 184 6.46 -25.19 32.90
CA ARG A 184 7.90 -25.01 33.09
C ARG A 184 8.77 -25.67 32.02
N GLU A 185 8.27 -26.71 31.38
CA GLU A 185 8.98 -27.41 30.31
C GLU A 185 8.91 -26.56 29.04
N MET A 186 7.70 -26.16 28.65
CA MET A 186 7.48 -25.33 27.47
C MET A 186 8.04 -23.92 27.65
N MET A 187 7.87 -23.29 28.81
CA MET A 187 8.32 -21.90 29.07
C MET A 187 9.58 -21.86 29.93
N ASN A 188 10.56 -22.72 29.60
CA ASN A 188 11.92 -22.60 30.12
C ASN A 188 12.59 -21.32 29.60
N ILE A 189 13.72 -20.92 30.19
CA ILE A 189 14.34 -19.62 29.88
C ILE A 189 14.81 -19.53 28.43
N ASP A 190 15.33 -20.61 27.85
CA ASP A 190 15.83 -20.60 26.47
C ASP A 190 14.66 -20.37 25.48
N HIS A 191 13.50 -20.99 25.73
CA HIS A 191 12.31 -20.75 24.92
C HIS A 191 11.78 -19.32 25.12
N ILE A 192 11.78 -18.80 26.35
CA ILE A 192 11.36 -17.43 26.64
C ILE A 192 12.27 -16.41 25.95
N ASP A 193 13.59 -16.61 25.95
CA ASP A 193 14.54 -15.75 25.24
C ASP A 193 14.32 -15.79 23.72
N HIS A 194 14.05 -16.98 23.15
CA HIS A 194 13.64 -17.13 21.75
C HIS A 194 12.34 -16.38 21.44
N CYS A 195 11.34 -16.46 22.32
CA CYS A 195 10.08 -15.73 22.18
C CYS A 195 10.32 -14.22 22.14
N ILE A 196 11.15 -13.69 23.04
CA ILE A 196 11.50 -12.26 23.09
C ILE A 196 12.19 -11.85 21.79
N ASP A 197 13.18 -12.61 21.31
CA ASP A 197 13.91 -12.26 20.10
C ASP A 197 13.03 -12.34 18.84
N SER A 198 12.17 -13.36 18.74
CA SER A 198 11.21 -13.49 17.64
C SER A 198 10.25 -12.29 17.56
N ILE A 199 9.72 -11.84 18.70
CA ILE A 199 8.85 -10.65 18.75
C ILE A 199 9.64 -9.39 18.40
N ARG A 200 10.87 -9.23 18.91
CA ARG A 200 11.75 -8.09 18.56
C ARG A 200 11.97 -8.03 17.04
N GLN A 201 12.32 -9.15 16.42
CA GLN A 201 12.53 -9.22 14.96
C GLN A 201 11.26 -8.83 14.19
N SER A 202 10.09 -9.28 14.64
CA SER A 202 8.81 -8.90 14.04
C SER A 202 8.52 -7.40 14.13
N LEU A 203 8.73 -6.81 15.30
CA LEU A 203 8.53 -5.37 15.51
C LEU A 203 9.44 -4.55 14.60
N MET A 204 10.70 -4.97 14.44
CA MET A 204 11.64 -4.34 13.51
C MET A 204 11.28 -4.57 12.04
N CYS A 205 10.71 -5.73 11.69
CA CYS A 205 10.24 -6.02 10.34
C CYS A 205 9.01 -5.18 9.98
N SER A 206 8.13 -4.93 10.95
CA SER A 206 6.89 -4.17 10.73
C SER A 206 7.10 -2.66 10.85
N ALA A 207 8.07 -2.22 11.67
CA ALA A 207 8.54 -0.85 11.86
C ALA A 207 7.43 0.20 11.73
N ASP A 208 6.48 0.20 12.66
CA ASP A 208 5.41 1.19 12.69
C ASP A 208 5.96 2.59 12.97
N VAL A 209 5.82 3.49 11.99
CA VAL A 209 6.31 4.88 12.05
C VAL A 209 5.21 5.88 12.47
N THR A 210 4.07 5.39 12.96
CA THR A 210 3.00 6.25 13.49
C THR A 210 3.54 7.08 14.68
N PRO A 211 3.49 8.42 14.63
CA PRO A 211 4.08 9.25 15.66
C PRO A 211 3.24 9.24 16.94
N LEU A 212 3.83 8.81 18.06
CA LEU A 212 3.29 9.09 19.39
C LEU A 212 3.32 10.60 19.63
N THR A 213 2.14 11.18 19.84
CA THR A 213 2.02 12.59 20.23
C THR A 213 2.41 12.74 21.69
N TRP A 214 2.82 13.96 22.08
CA TRP A 214 3.10 14.30 23.47
C TRP A 214 2.05 15.28 23.96
N ALA A 215 1.55 15.06 25.17
CA ALA A 215 0.54 15.91 25.80
C ALA A 215 0.90 16.18 27.26
N TRP A 216 0.36 17.27 27.81
CA TRP A 216 0.44 17.54 29.25
C TRP A 216 -0.49 16.58 29.98
N ASP A 217 0.08 15.81 30.91
CA ASP A 217 -0.66 14.97 31.82
C ASP A 217 -0.95 15.76 33.11
N GLU A 218 -2.23 15.95 33.43
CA GLU A 218 -2.64 16.73 34.60
C GLU A 218 -2.47 15.97 35.92
N GLU A 219 -2.41 14.64 35.90
CA GLU A 219 -2.21 13.83 37.11
C GLU A 219 -0.74 13.85 37.53
N ASP A 220 0.15 13.61 36.57
CA ASP A 220 1.59 13.56 36.76
C ASP A 220 2.29 14.94 36.63
N GLN A 221 1.57 15.98 36.19
CA GLN A 221 2.08 17.35 35.98
C GLN A 221 3.35 17.40 35.11
N ARG A 222 3.35 16.65 34.01
CA ARG A 222 4.49 16.56 33.07
C ARG A 222 4.03 16.24 31.66
N LEU A 223 4.92 16.44 30.68
CA LEU A 223 4.69 16.03 29.30
C LEU A 223 4.91 14.52 29.16
N GLU A 224 3.92 13.80 28.66
CA GLU A 224 3.97 12.35 28.44
C GLU A 224 3.57 11.97 27.02
N PRO A 225 4.08 10.83 26.49
CA PRO A 225 3.63 10.30 25.22
C PRO A 225 2.21 9.71 25.34
N VAL A 226 1.36 10.04 24.37
CA VAL A 226 0.00 9.51 24.26
C VAL A 226 0.04 8.24 23.42
N ALA A 227 -0.23 7.10 24.04
CA ALA A 227 -0.26 5.79 23.37
C ALA A 227 -1.57 5.51 22.61
N ALA A 228 -2.67 6.20 22.96
CA ALA A 228 -3.98 6.03 22.34
C ALA A 228 -4.11 6.84 21.04
N ILE A 229 -3.33 6.45 20.02
CA ILE A 229 -3.33 7.09 18.70
C ILE A 229 -3.80 6.12 17.62
N THR A 230 -4.04 6.66 16.42
CA THR A 230 -4.48 5.89 15.26
C THR A 230 -3.30 5.39 14.44
N HIS A 231 -3.23 4.08 14.25
CA HIS A 231 -2.21 3.39 13.47
C HIS A 231 -2.80 2.88 12.15
N THR A 232 -1.98 2.76 11.10
CA THR A 232 -2.35 2.03 9.88
C THR A 232 -1.85 0.59 10.00
N CYS A 233 -2.77 -0.36 10.19
CA CYS A 233 -2.41 -1.76 10.43
C CYS A 233 -2.83 -2.64 9.25
N ARG A 234 -2.14 -3.76 9.05
CA ARG A 234 -2.70 -4.87 8.27
C ARG A 234 -3.96 -5.39 8.97
N ASP A 235 -4.98 -5.73 8.20
CA ASP A 235 -6.21 -6.30 8.74
C ASP A 235 -5.96 -7.72 9.25
N PHE A 236 -5.66 -7.81 10.54
CA PHE A 236 -5.38 -9.07 11.22
C PHE A 236 -6.52 -10.08 11.07
N ASP A 237 -7.78 -9.63 11.07
CA ASP A 237 -8.93 -10.53 10.94
C ASP A 237 -8.96 -11.21 9.55
N ALA A 238 -8.51 -10.51 8.51
CA ALA A 238 -8.38 -11.08 7.16
C ALA A 238 -7.34 -12.21 7.12
N VAL A 239 -6.19 -11.99 7.77
CA VAL A 239 -5.10 -12.97 7.85
C VAL A 239 -5.51 -14.16 8.72
N ARG A 240 -6.21 -13.90 9.84
CA ARG A 240 -6.75 -14.93 10.72
C ARG A 240 -7.77 -15.80 10.00
N GLU A 241 -8.66 -15.20 9.23
CA GLU A 241 -9.66 -15.94 8.47
C GLU A 241 -9.03 -16.84 7.40
N TRP A 242 -8.04 -16.31 6.65
CA TRP A 242 -7.26 -17.11 5.72
C TRP A 242 -6.61 -18.32 6.40
N ALA A 243 -6.03 -18.12 7.59
CA ALA A 243 -5.39 -19.20 8.33
C ALA A 243 -6.40 -20.23 8.84
N ARG A 244 -7.58 -19.78 9.27
CA ARG A 244 -8.69 -20.65 9.69
C ARG A 244 -9.19 -21.53 8.54
N GLU A 245 -9.28 -21.00 7.34
CA GLU A 245 -9.71 -21.74 6.14
C GLU A 245 -8.66 -22.76 5.67
N ASN A 246 -7.38 -22.46 5.91
CA ASN A 246 -6.26 -23.28 5.47
C ASN A 246 -5.64 -24.13 6.59
N ILE A 247 -6.23 -24.18 7.79
CA ILE A 247 -5.61 -24.88 8.93
C ILE A 247 -5.43 -26.38 8.66
N VAL A 248 -4.26 -26.90 9.02
CA VAL A 248 -4.01 -28.34 9.10
C VAL A 248 -4.45 -28.83 10.47
N ARG A 249 -5.48 -29.67 10.52
CA ARG A 249 -6.04 -30.19 11.78
C ARG A 249 -5.22 -31.34 12.37
N GLU A 250 -4.62 -32.14 11.49
CA GLU A 250 -3.83 -33.31 11.86
C GLU A 250 -2.48 -33.20 11.16
N PHE A 251 -1.41 -33.13 11.93
CA PHE A 251 -0.05 -33.06 11.43
C PHE A 251 0.83 -33.97 12.28
N ASP A 252 1.22 -35.12 11.73
CA ASP A 252 2.04 -36.10 12.42
C ASP A 252 3.52 -35.70 12.38
N THR A 253 3.99 -35.09 13.46
CA THR A 253 5.39 -34.65 13.60
C THR A 253 6.36 -35.81 13.83
N SER A 254 5.88 -37.05 14.00
CA SER A 254 6.74 -38.23 14.17
C SER A 254 7.20 -38.83 12.83
N VAL A 255 6.59 -38.44 11.72
CA VAL A 255 6.93 -38.91 10.37
C VAL A 255 7.96 -37.98 9.73
N HIS A 256 9.10 -38.56 9.35
CA HIS A 256 10.12 -37.83 8.59
C HIS A 256 9.71 -37.65 7.14
N VAL A 257 9.64 -36.41 6.69
CA VAL A 257 9.38 -36.00 5.30
C VAL A 257 10.48 -35.07 4.84
N GLU A 258 11.07 -35.35 3.68
CA GLU A 258 12.10 -34.48 3.11
C GLU A 258 11.48 -33.16 2.64
N PRO A 259 12.18 -32.01 2.81
CA PRO A 259 11.76 -30.75 2.21
C PRO A 259 11.54 -30.91 0.71
N GLY A 260 10.36 -30.51 0.24
CA GLY A 260 10.00 -30.58 -1.17
C GLY A 260 10.46 -29.34 -1.93
N VAL A 261 9.62 -28.90 -2.87
CA VAL A 261 9.87 -27.73 -3.74
C VAL A 261 10.20 -26.47 -2.93
#